data_AF-A0A7X7VZZ2-F1
#
_entry.id   AF-A0A7X7VZZ2-F1
#
_cell.length_a   1.000
_cell.length_b   1.000
_cell.length_c   1.000
_cell.angle_alpha   90.00
_cell.angle_beta   90.00
_cell.angle_gamma   90.00
#
_symmetry.space_group_name_H-M   'P 1'
#
loop_
_entity.id
_entity.type
_entity.pdbx_description
1 polymer ?
#
loop_
_entity_poly.entity_id
_entity_poly.type
_entity_poly.pdbx_seq_one_letter_code
_entity_poly.pdbx_strand_id
1 'polypeptide(L)'
;MKENQLQGLKTDGELQDLKRELLKEIDVLAREHKSFKKRISLIANFFIPGIGFFIYGKSFLQGLITFVLFEAYNLLYFLKILPGLGELKFLYYMPAIVIWFVSLFMVA
;
A
#
# COMPACT_ATOMS: atom_id res chain seq x y z
N MET A 1 27.44 24.98 45.34
CA MET A 1 26.87 23.60 45.32
C MET A 1 25.45 23.55 44.77
N LYS A 2 24.54 24.48 45.15
CA LYS A 2 23.16 24.55 44.61
C LYS A 2 23.06 24.93 43.12
N GLU A 3 23.98 25.75 42.60
CA GLU A 3 23.94 26.20 41.19
C GLU A 3 24.23 25.08 40.19
N ASN A 4 25.17 24.17 40.48
CA ASN A 4 25.46 23.02 39.62
C ASN A 4 24.29 22.00 39.56
N GLN A 5 23.52 21.86 40.65
CA GLN A 5 22.33 20.99 40.66
C GLN A 5 21.17 21.61 39.87
N LEU A 6 21.03 22.93 39.89
CA LEU A 6 20.05 23.68 39.09
C LEU A 6 20.38 23.68 37.59
N GLN A 7 21.66 23.71 37.23
CA GLN A 7 22.10 23.53 35.84
C GLN A 7 21.79 22.11 35.34
N GLY A 8 22.10 21.06 36.10
CA GLY A 8 21.78 19.68 35.73
C GLY A 8 20.29 19.44 35.50
N LEU A 9 19.43 19.96 36.37
CA LEU A 9 17.95 19.88 36.23
C LEU A 9 17.42 20.62 34.99
N LYS A 10 18.00 21.78 34.65
CA LYS A 10 17.62 22.52 33.43
C LYS A 10 18.05 21.77 32.17
N THR A 11 19.28 21.24 32.15
CA THR A 11 19.79 20.46 31.03
C THR A 11 18.98 19.17 30.82
N ASP A 12 18.57 18.49 31.90
CA ASP A 12 17.69 17.32 31.80
C ASP A 12 16.29 17.66 31.28
N GLY A 13 15.74 18.82 31.68
CA GLY A 13 14.46 19.34 31.16
C GLY A 13 14.52 19.68 29.68
N GLU A 14 15.55 20.44 29.26
CA GLU A 14 15.79 20.77 27.85
C GLU A 14 16.00 19.51 27.00
N LEU A 15 16.70 18.50 27.53
CA LEU A 15 16.92 17.22 26.86
C LEU A 15 15.60 16.42 26.72
N GLN A 16 14.73 16.45 27.73
CA GLN A 16 13.41 15.82 27.65
C GLN A 16 12.50 16.49 26.63
N ASP A 17 12.51 17.83 26.60
CA ASP A 17 11.72 18.59 25.62
C ASP A 17 12.21 18.33 24.19
N LEU A 18 13.53 18.31 23.97
CA LEU A 18 14.12 17.96 22.67
C LEU A 18 13.76 16.53 22.24
N LYS A 19 13.84 15.55 23.16
CA LYS A 19 13.41 14.17 22.88
C LYS A 19 11.95 14.09 22.48
N ARG A 20 11.08 14.83 23.17
CA ARG A 20 9.64 14.87 22.89
C ARG A 20 9.35 15.50 21.53
N GLU A 21 10.08 16.54 21.16
CA GLU A 21 9.96 17.19 19.86
C GLU A 21 10.42 16.27 18.71
N LEU A 22 11.57 15.62 18.87
CA LEU A 22 12.06 14.59 17.95
C LEU A 22 11.07 13.44 17.76
N LEU A 23 10.46 12.92 18.84
CA LEU A 23 9.47 11.85 18.74
C LEU A 23 8.22 12.31 17.97
N LYS A 24 7.79 13.56 18.15
CA LYS A 24 6.67 14.13 17.37
C LYS A 24 7.02 14.21 15.88
N GLU A 25 8.23 14.66 15.55
CA GLU A 25 8.68 14.73 14.15
C GLU A 25 8.73 13.34 13.53
N ILE A 26 9.26 12.34 14.24
CA ILE A 26 9.29 10.94 13.79
C ILE A 26 7.86 10.43 13.52
N ASP A 27 6.90 10.73 14.40
CA ASP A 27 5.50 10.32 14.22
C ASP A 27 4.81 11.03 13.04
N VAL A 28 5.16 12.29 12.78
CA VAL A 28 4.68 13.01 11.59
C VAL A 28 5.26 12.37 10.33
N LEU A 29 6.57 12.14 10.31
CA LEU A 29 7.27 11.52 9.18
C LEU A 29 6.74 10.11 8.89
N ALA A 30 6.49 9.32 9.94
CA ALA A 30 5.93 7.97 9.81
C ALA A 30 4.52 8.00 9.18
N ARG A 31 3.69 8.98 9.54
CA ARG A 31 2.36 9.18 8.96
C ARG A 31 2.43 9.58 7.48
N GLU A 32 3.33 10.50 7.14
CA GLU A 32 3.56 10.91 5.75
C GLU A 32 4.07 9.75 4.91
N HIS A 33 5.05 9.01 5.40
CA HIS A 33 5.60 7.84 4.73
C HIS A 33 4.52 6.77 4.49
N LYS A 34 3.64 6.52 5.47
CA LYS A 34 2.51 5.60 5.31
C LYS A 34 1.52 6.07 4.24
N SER A 35 1.21 7.36 4.20
CA SER A 35 0.34 7.95 3.17
C SER A 35 0.95 7.85 1.78
N PHE A 36 2.25 8.15 1.65
CA PHE A 36 3.00 8.02 0.41
C PHE A 36 3.05 6.58 -0.08
N LYS A 37 3.37 5.63 0.80
CA LYS A 37 3.38 4.19 0.53
C LYS A 37 2.04 3.71 -0.02
N LYS A 38 0.93 4.17 0.58
CA LYS A 38 -0.43 3.86 0.12
C LYS A 38 -0.71 4.39 -1.29
N ARG A 39 -0.30 5.63 -1.59
CA ARG A 39 -0.47 6.23 -2.93
C ARG A 39 0.32 5.48 -4.00
N ILE A 40 1.59 5.16 -3.75
CA ILE A 40 2.39 4.41 -4.72
C ILE A 40 1.83 3.00 -4.91
N SER A 41 1.39 2.34 -3.83
CA SER A 41 0.76 1.02 -3.92
C SER A 41 -0.48 1.03 -4.83
N LEU A 42 -1.34 2.06 -4.69
CA LEU A 42 -2.49 2.25 -5.57
C LEU A 42 -2.08 2.46 -7.02
N ILE A 43 -1.08 3.31 -7.27
CA ILE A 43 -0.55 3.56 -8.63
C ILE A 43 0.00 2.25 -9.22
N ALA A 44 0.76 1.48 -8.45
CA ALA A 44 1.32 0.21 -8.90
C ALA A 44 0.23 -0.84 -9.22
N ASN A 45 -0.79 -0.97 -8.37
CA ASN A 45 -1.95 -1.85 -8.61
C ASN A 45 -2.82 -1.39 -9.79
N PHE A 46 -2.81 -0.10 -10.12
CA PHE A 46 -3.49 0.41 -11.31
C PHE A 46 -2.86 -0.13 -12.58
N PHE A 47 -1.53 -0.15 -12.68
CA PHE A 47 -0.86 -0.69 -13.85
C PHE A 47 -0.91 -2.21 -13.93
N ILE A 48 -0.66 -2.89 -12.81
CA ILE A 48 -0.65 -4.36 -12.76
C ILE A 48 -1.35 -4.82 -11.48
N PRO A 49 -2.52 -5.49 -11.61
CA PRO A 49 -3.27 -5.98 -10.45
C PRO A 49 -2.40 -6.91 -9.60
N GLY A 50 -2.28 -6.61 -8.31
CA GLY A 50 -1.49 -7.41 -7.37
C GLY A 50 -0.10 -6.84 -7.06
N ILE A 51 0.53 -6.04 -7.94
CA ILE A 51 1.92 -5.55 -7.73
C ILE A 51 2.06 -4.63 -6.53
N GLY A 52 1.08 -3.76 -6.29
CA GLY A 52 1.05 -2.88 -5.13
C GLY A 52 1.15 -3.68 -3.82
N PHE A 53 0.58 -4.88 -3.76
CA PHE A 53 0.71 -5.75 -2.58
C PHE A 53 2.13 -6.29 -2.39
N PHE A 54 2.84 -6.63 -3.48
CA PHE A 54 4.20 -7.15 -3.42
C PHE A 54 5.21 -6.11 -2.93
N ILE A 55 5.09 -4.87 -3.40
CA ILE A 55 6.07 -3.83 -3.10
C ILE A 55 5.70 -3.06 -1.83
N TYR A 56 4.40 -2.82 -1.62
CA TYR A 56 3.92 -1.86 -0.63
C TYR A 56 2.81 -2.36 0.30
N GLY A 57 2.20 -3.51 0.01
CA GLY A 57 1.13 -4.09 0.83
C GLY A 57 1.61 -4.66 2.17
N LYS A 58 0.64 -5.00 3.02
CA LYS A 58 0.89 -5.72 4.28
C LYS A 58 0.89 -7.24 4.12
N SER A 59 0.24 -7.74 3.06
CA SER A 59 0.06 -9.18 2.83
C SER A 59 0.50 -9.57 1.43
N PHE A 60 1.64 -10.28 1.38
CA PHE A 60 2.17 -10.87 0.16
C PHE A 60 1.20 -11.90 -0.44
N LEU A 61 0.54 -12.69 0.40
CA LEU A 61 -0.38 -13.74 -0.04
C LEU A 61 -1.60 -13.17 -0.77
N GLN A 62 -2.14 -12.03 -0.31
CA GLN A 62 -3.22 -11.32 -1.00
C GLN A 62 -2.78 -10.87 -2.40
N GLY A 63 -1.57 -10.31 -2.51
CA GLY A 63 -0.98 -9.92 -3.79
C GLY A 63 -0.86 -11.09 -4.77
N LEU A 64 -0.33 -12.22 -4.28
CA LEU A 64 -0.15 -13.43 -5.07
C LEU A 64 -1.50 -13.98 -5.56
N ILE A 65 -2.50 -14.08 -4.68
CA ILE A 65 -3.84 -14.57 -5.04
C ILE A 65 -4.48 -13.66 -6.08
N THR A 66 -4.44 -12.34 -5.89
CA THR A 66 -4.98 -11.37 -6.85
C THR A 66 -4.29 -11.47 -8.20
N PHE A 67 -2.96 -11.52 -8.21
CA PHE A 67 -2.18 -11.62 -9.44
C PHE A 67 -2.51 -12.90 -10.20
N VAL A 68 -2.51 -14.05 -9.51
CA VAL A 68 -2.85 -15.35 -10.12
C VAL A 68 -4.29 -15.36 -10.64
N LEU A 69 -5.26 -14.84 -9.89
CA LEU A 69 -6.65 -14.77 -10.32
C LEU A 69 -6.82 -13.90 -11.57
N PHE A 70 -6.17 -12.74 -11.60
CA PHE A 70 -6.24 -11.83 -12.73
C PHE A 70 -5.61 -12.45 -13.99
N GLU A 71 -4.40 -12.98 -13.88
CA GLU A 71 -3.68 -13.61 -15.00
C GLU A 71 -4.38 -14.88 -15.48
N ALA A 72 -4.80 -15.76 -14.57
CA ALA A 72 -5.51 -16.99 -14.93
C ALA A 72 -6.82 -16.70 -15.65
N TYR A 73 -7.57 -15.69 -15.18
CA TYR A 73 -8.81 -15.29 -15.83
C TYR A 73 -8.55 -14.68 -17.21
N ASN A 74 -7.54 -13.82 -17.35
CA ASN A 74 -7.14 -13.28 -18.64
C ASN A 74 -6.75 -14.40 -19.62
N LEU A 75 -5.91 -15.35 -19.19
CA LEU A 75 -5.53 -16.51 -20.00
C LEU A 75 -6.75 -17.33 -20.43
N LEU A 76 -7.66 -17.64 -19.50
CA LEU A 76 -8.90 -18.33 -19.82
C LEU A 76 -9.75 -17.54 -20.82
N TYR A 77 -9.87 -16.23 -20.60
CA TYR A 77 -10.65 -15.35 -21.46
C TYR A 77 -10.10 -15.33 -22.88
N PHE A 78 -8.82 -15.03 -23.06
CA PHE A 78 -8.21 -14.90 -24.39
C PHE A 78 -8.09 -16.24 -25.13
N LEU A 79 -7.81 -17.35 -24.43
CA LEU A 79 -7.55 -18.64 -25.07
C LEU A 79 -8.80 -19.48 -25.31
N LYS A 80 -9.81 -19.37 -24.44
CA LYS A 80 -10.99 -20.26 -24.47
C LYS A 80 -12.30 -19.53 -24.74
N ILE A 81 -12.48 -18.35 -24.15
CA ILE A 81 -13.77 -17.66 -24.18
C ILE A 81 -13.88 -16.74 -25.41
N LEU A 82 -12.84 -15.93 -25.67
CA LEU A 82 -12.77 -14.98 -26.77
C LEU A 82 -12.96 -15.60 -28.16
N PRO A 83 -12.38 -16.78 -28.49
CA PRO A 83 -12.54 -17.39 -29.80
C PRO A 83 -13.98 -17.84 -30.10
N GLY A 84 -14.77 -18.12 -29.05
CA GLY A 84 -16.16 -18.57 -29.17
C GLY A 84 -17.20 -17.45 -29.05
N LEU A 85 -16.77 -16.21 -28.85
CA LEU A 85 -17.67 -15.06 -28.63
C LEU A 85 -17.79 -14.17 -29.87
N GLY A 86 -19.03 -13.80 -30.18
CA GLY A 86 -19.39 -12.79 -31.18
C GLY A 86 -19.25 -11.36 -30.63
N GLU A 87 -20.30 -10.54 -30.72
CA GLU A 87 -20.24 -9.12 -30.35
C GLU A 87 -20.21 -8.86 -28.82
N LEU A 88 -20.63 -9.81 -27.99
CA LEU A 88 -20.75 -9.66 -26.52
C LEU A 88 -19.44 -9.91 -25.75
N LYS A 89 -18.28 -9.83 -26.41
CA LYS A 89 -16.96 -10.09 -25.81
C LYS A 89 -16.72 -9.31 -24.50
N PHE A 90 -17.08 -8.03 -24.50
CA PHE A 90 -16.86 -7.14 -23.36
C PHE A 90 -17.58 -7.60 -22.07
N LEU A 91 -18.77 -8.21 -22.20
CA LEU A 91 -19.56 -8.65 -21.05
C LEU A 91 -18.88 -9.82 -20.33
N TYR A 92 -18.26 -10.71 -21.10
CA TYR A 92 -17.47 -11.82 -20.57
C TYR A 92 -16.09 -11.38 -20.06
N TYR A 93 -15.68 -10.13 -20.26
CA TYR A 93 -14.45 -9.61 -19.66
C TYR A 93 -14.69 -8.92 -18.31
N MET A 94 -15.96 -8.67 -17.94
CA MET A 94 -16.35 -8.03 -16.69
C MET A 94 -15.68 -8.63 -15.43
N PRO A 95 -15.52 -9.96 -15.29
CA PRO A 95 -14.86 -10.51 -14.11
C PRO A 95 -13.40 -10.07 -13.96
N ALA A 96 -12.65 -9.89 -15.05
CA ALA A 96 -11.29 -9.35 -15.01
C ALA A 96 -11.28 -7.92 -14.45
N ILE A 97 -12.24 -7.10 -14.90
CA ILE A 97 -12.43 -5.72 -14.45
C ILE A 97 -12.78 -5.69 -12.96
N VAL A 98 -13.67 -6.57 -12.50
CA VAL A 98 -14.03 -6.67 -11.08
C VAL A 98 -12.81 -7.04 -10.22
N ILE A 99 -12.03 -8.05 -10.64
CA ILE A 99 -10.80 -8.44 -9.93
C ILE A 99 -9.82 -7.26 -9.85
N TRP A 100 -9.65 -6.53 -10.95
CA TRP A 100 -8.80 -5.34 -10.99
C TRP A 100 -9.29 -4.24 -10.03
N PHE A 101 -10.57 -3.88 -10.06
CA PHE A 101 -11.13 -2.88 -9.15
C PHE A 101 -11.03 -3.28 -7.68
N VAL A 102 -11.36 -4.53 -7.34
CA VAL A 102 -11.25 -5.03 -5.96
C VAL A 102 -9.79 -4.97 -5.47
N SER A 103 -8.83 -5.26 -6.34
CA SER A 103 -7.40 -5.18 -5.99
C SER A 103 -6.93 -3.77 -5.65
N LEU A 104 -7.48 -2.75 -6.30
CA LEU A 104 -7.15 -1.35 -6.02
C LEU A 104 -7.58 -0.98 -4.59
N PHE A 105 -8.79 -1.37 -4.18
CA PHE A 105 -9.30 -1.03 -2.85
C PHE A 105 -8.68 -1.86 -1.72
N MET A 106 -8.33 -3.14 -1.96
CA MET A 106 -7.74 -3.98 -0.90
C MET A 106 -6.32 -3.59 -0.50
N VAL A 107 -5.58 -2.86 -1.34
CA VAL A 107 -4.22 -2.37 -1.00
C VAL A 107 -4.24 -1.21 0.02
N ALA A 108 -5.41 -0.57 0.21
CA ALA A 108 -5.60 0.67 0.95
C ALA A 108 -5.59 0.53 2.47
#